data_AF-A0A318TF03-F1
#
_entry.id   AF-A0A318TF03-F1
#
_cell.length_a   1.000
_cell.length_b   1.000
_cell.length_c   1.000
_cell.angle_alpha   90.00
_cell.angle_beta   90.00
_cell.angle_gamma   90.00
#
_symmetry.space_group_name_H-M   'P 1'
#
loop_
_entity.id
_entity.type
_entity.pdbx_description
1 polymer ?
#
loop_
_entity_poly.entity_id
_entity_poly.type
_entity_poly.pdbx_seq_one_letter_code
_entity_poly.pdbx_strand_id
1 'polypeptide(L)'
;MDVFVFSVLHGAGTKDKVVTLVPPSPRLRGEGKGEGQSMRGPKETIIKRARSLRRQDNDAEYKLWLELKDRRLNGYKFVRQFPIGPYYADFVCRERKLVVEVDGSQHAENEYDRRRDAFMNNEGYAVMRFWNVDVLNKSNAVLETIVAALDGRLREETAANDLIFTGYFRGKS
;
A
#
# COMPACT_ATOMS: atom_id res chain seq x y z
N MET A 1 12.60 29.65 -1.68
CA MET A 1 11.93 29.16 -2.90
C MET A 1 12.87 28.14 -3.48
N ASP A 2 12.54 26.86 -3.35
CA ASP A 2 13.05 25.79 -4.21
C ASP A 2 12.10 24.62 -4.02
N VAL A 3 11.12 24.56 -4.92
CA VAL A 3 10.18 23.45 -5.05
C VAL A 3 10.92 22.40 -5.88
N PHE A 4 11.42 21.35 -5.24
CA PHE A 4 11.93 20.19 -5.97
C PHE A 4 10.75 19.48 -6.61
N VAL A 5 10.45 19.85 -7.86
CA VAL A 5 9.61 19.07 -8.75
C VAL A 5 10.44 17.84 -9.16
N PHE A 6 10.07 16.66 -8.66
CA PHE A 6 10.63 15.41 -9.17
C PHE A 6 10.12 15.21 -10.60
N SER A 7 11.02 15.38 -11.57
CA SER A 7 10.79 15.00 -12.96
C SER A 7 10.92 13.49 -13.08
N VAL A 8 9.83 12.79 -13.41
CA VAL A 8 9.86 11.38 -13.80
C VAL A 8 9.59 11.29 -15.30
N LEU A 9 10.58 10.77 -16.01
CA LEU A 9 10.64 10.61 -17.46
C LEU A 9 9.51 9.72 -18.00
N HIS A 10 8.97 10.11 -19.15
CA HIS A 10 7.89 9.45 -19.87
C HIS A 10 8.34 8.13 -20.53
N GLY A 11 7.43 7.14 -20.56
CA GLY A 11 7.53 5.94 -21.39
C GLY A 11 6.13 5.39 -21.72
N ALA A 12 5.86 5.19 -23.01
CA ALA A 12 4.53 5.04 -23.62
C ALA A 12 3.98 3.60 -23.71
N GLY A 13 2.63 3.48 -23.77
CA GLY A 13 1.83 2.39 -24.39
C GLY A 13 1.77 1.06 -23.64
N THR A 14 0.63 0.41 -23.39
CA THR A 14 -0.34 -0.10 -24.38
C THR A 14 -1.63 -0.58 -23.66
N LYS A 15 -2.78 -0.46 -24.34
CA LYS A 15 -4.12 -0.90 -23.92
C LYS A 15 -4.28 -2.42 -24.01
N ASP A 16 -4.90 -3.07 -23.00
CA ASP A 16 -6.00 -4.04 -23.19
C ASP A 16 -6.47 -4.74 -21.89
N LYS A 17 -7.80 -4.68 -21.69
CA LYS A 17 -8.73 -5.68 -21.13
C LYS A 17 -8.74 -6.01 -19.62
N VAL A 18 -9.93 -5.74 -19.06
CA VAL A 18 -10.55 -6.21 -17.81
C VAL A 18 -10.24 -7.68 -17.49
N VAL A 19 -9.75 -7.97 -16.28
CA VAL A 19 -9.90 -9.28 -15.61
C VAL A 19 -10.03 -9.08 -14.10
N THR A 20 -11.24 -9.33 -13.59
CA THR A 20 -11.56 -9.51 -12.17
C THR A 20 -11.06 -10.86 -11.69
N LEU A 21 -10.14 -10.92 -10.72
CA LEU A 21 -9.88 -12.11 -9.89
C LEU A 21 -9.43 -11.66 -8.49
N VAL A 22 -10.35 -11.68 -7.51
CA VAL A 22 -10.09 -11.37 -6.09
C VAL A 22 -9.26 -12.49 -5.44
N PRO A 23 -8.14 -12.17 -4.77
CA PRO A 23 -8.01 -12.60 -3.37
C PRO A 23 -7.19 -11.63 -2.50
N PRO A 24 -7.77 -11.09 -1.42
CA PRO A 24 -7.32 -11.46 -0.06
C PRO A 24 -8.55 -11.74 0.84
N SER A 25 -8.56 -12.57 1.89
CA SER A 25 -7.56 -12.91 2.92
C SER A 25 -7.71 -14.41 3.33
N PRO A 26 -6.80 -14.96 4.17
CA PRO A 26 -7.32 -15.41 5.46
C PRO A 26 -6.39 -15.03 6.61
N ARG A 27 -6.89 -14.17 7.49
CA ARG A 27 -6.42 -14.13 8.88
C ARG A 27 -7.60 -13.99 9.82
N LEU A 28 -8.29 -15.10 10.04
CA LEU A 28 -8.78 -15.49 11.35
C LEU A 28 -8.70 -17.02 11.45
N ARG A 29 -7.97 -17.48 12.46
CA ARG A 29 -7.89 -18.87 12.90
C ARG A 29 -9.24 -19.24 13.51
N GLY A 30 -9.95 -20.19 12.92
CA GLY A 30 -11.22 -20.70 13.43
C GLY A 30 -11.54 -22.06 12.81
N GLU A 31 -11.59 -23.09 13.64
CA GLU A 31 -11.92 -24.47 13.26
C GLU A 31 -13.41 -24.60 12.89
N GLY A 32 -13.73 -25.36 11.84
CA GLY A 32 -15.11 -25.67 11.48
C GLY A 32 -15.20 -26.71 10.35
N LYS A 33 -15.69 -27.91 10.68
CA LYS A 33 -15.99 -29.02 9.75
C LYS A 33 -17.31 -28.76 9.00
N GLY A 34 -17.40 -29.17 7.73
CA GLY A 34 -18.68 -29.27 7.01
C GLY A 34 -18.53 -29.41 5.49
N GLU A 35 -19.22 -30.38 4.91
CA GLU A 35 -18.97 -31.02 3.61
C GLU A 35 -19.72 -30.40 2.40
N GLY A 36 -19.14 -30.58 1.20
CA GLY A 36 -19.87 -30.93 -0.03
C GLY A 36 -20.34 -29.81 -0.98
N GLN A 37 -19.60 -29.60 -2.08
CA GLN A 37 -20.09 -29.68 -3.48
C GLN A 37 -18.95 -29.34 -4.48
N SER A 38 -18.75 -30.22 -5.46
CA SER A 38 -17.64 -30.19 -6.44
C SER A 38 -17.86 -29.13 -7.52
N MET A 39 -17.13 -28.02 -7.44
CA MET A 39 -16.93 -27.08 -8.56
C MET A 39 -15.54 -27.36 -9.15
N ARG A 40 -15.46 -27.60 -10.46
CA ARG A 40 -14.20 -27.78 -11.21
C ARG A 40 -13.21 -26.68 -10.80
N GLY A 41 -12.12 -27.08 -10.13
CA GLY A 41 -11.18 -26.16 -9.49
C GLY A 41 -10.56 -25.14 -10.47
N PRO A 42 -10.08 -23.99 -9.97
CA PRO A 42 -9.42 -22.99 -10.81
C PRO A 42 -8.27 -23.64 -11.61
N LYS A 43 -8.15 -23.32 -12.91
CA LYS A 43 -7.02 -23.77 -13.75
C LYS A 43 -5.71 -23.54 -13.00
N GLU A 44 -4.84 -24.54 -12.95
CA GLU A 44 -3.58 -24.54 -12.18
C GLU A 44 -2.72 -23.28 -12.39
N THR A 45 -2.81 -22.67 -13.58
CA THR A 45 -2.18 -21.39 -13.95
C THR A 45 -2.67 -20.20 -13.12
N ILE A 46 -3.97 -20.13 -12.79
CA ILE A 46 -4.57 -19.09 -11.94
C ILE A 46 -4.03 -19.23 -10.52
N ILE A 47 -3.95 -20.46 -10.01
CA ILE A 47 -3.42 -20.74 -8.66
C ILE A 47 -1.94 -20.35 -8.58
N LYS A 48 -1.13 -20.70 -9.59
CA LYS A 48 0.29 -20.32 -9.67
C LYS A 48 0.47 -18.80 -9.72
N ARG A 49 -0.30 -18.09 -10.55
CA ARG A 49 -0.25 -16.63 -10.65
C ARG A 49 -0.64 -15.97 -9.32
N ALA A 50 -1.73 -16.41 -8.69
CA ALA A 50 -2.17 -15.86 -7.41
C ALA A 50 -1.15 -16.12 -6.27
N ARG A 51 -0.46 -17.27 -6.28
CA ARG A 51 0.65 -17.53 -5.34
C ARG A 51 1.84 -16.61 -5.58
N SER A 52 2.19 -16.38 -6.85
CA SER A 52 3.28 -15.46 -7.19
C SER A 52 2.99 -14.03 -6.75
N LEU A 53 1.76 -13.54 -6.96
CA LEU A 53 1.34 -12.21 -6.52
C LEU A 53 1.43 -12.07 -5.00
N ARG A 54 0.83 -12.99 -4.23
CA ARG A 54 0.94 -12.98 -2.76
C ARG A 54 2.37 -13.07 -2.24
N ARG A 55 3.25 -13.75 -2.97
CA ARG A 55 4.66 -13.82 -2.61
C ARG A 55 5.33 -12.47 -2.83
N GLN A 56 5.07 -11.81 -3.96
CA GLN A 56 5.61 -10.48 -4.24
C GLN A 56 5.09 -9.44 -3.24
N ASP A 57 3.81 -9.49 -2.87
CA ASP A 57 3.23 -8.63 -1.81
C ASP A 57 4.02 -8.81 -0.51
N ASN A 58 4.15 -10.05 -0.04
CA ASN A 58 4.90 -10.37 1.18
C ASN A 58 6.38 -9.94 1.12
N ASP A 59 7.04 -10.15 -0.03
CA ASP A 59 8.46 -9.82 -0.21
C ASP A 59 8.67 -8.29 -0.18
N ALA A 60 7.77 -7.52 -0.81
CA ALA A 60 7.79 -6.06 -0.81
C ALA A 60 7.50 -5.50 0.59
N GLU A 61 6.43 -5.95 1.24
CA GLU A 61 6.12 -5.57 2.63
C GLU A 61 7.28 -5.88 3.57
N TYR A 62 7.86 -7.08 3.48
CA TYR A 62 8.95 -7.49 4.35
C TYR A 62 10.20 -6.64 4.12
N LYS A 63 10.54 -6.36 2.86
CA LYS A 63 11.67 -5.49 2.53
C LYS A 63 11.49 -4.09 3.10
N LEU A 64 10.32 -3.48 2.92
CA LEU A 64 10.04 -2.16 3.48
C LEU A 64 10.06 -2.20 5.02
N TRP A 65 9.52 -3.25 5.64
CA TRP A 65 9.54 -3.39 7.10
C TRP A 65 10.94 -3.37 7.69
N LEU A 66 11.93 -3.99 7.04
CA LEU A 66 13.32 -3.98 7.51
C LEU A 66 13.91 -2.57 7.59
N GLU A 67 13.44 -1.66 6.74
CA GLU A 67 13.88 -0.25 6.70
C GLU A 67 13.08 0.64 7.66
N LEU A 68 11.83 0.29 7.95
CA LEU A 68 10.96 1.08 8.83
C LEU A 68 11.07 0.69 10.31
N LYS A 69 11.41 -0.57 10.63
CA LYS A 69 11.43 -1.08 12.00
C LYS A 69 12.50 -0.40 12.85
N ASP A 70 12.35 -0.48 14.17
CA ASP A 70 13.35 -0.02 15.14
C ASP A 70 13.79 1.44 14.96
N ARG A 71 12.90 2.29 14.41
CA ARG A 71 13.16 3.71 14.14
C ARG A 71 14.31 3.96 13.15
N ARG A 72 14.60 3.00 12.28
CA ARG A 72 15.68 3.08 11.30
C ARG A 72 15.48 4.21 10.29
N LEU A 73 14.24 4.50 9.91
CA LEU A 73 13.93 5.62 9.02
C LEU A 73 13.86 6.95 9.81
N ASN A 74 14.98 7.68 9.84
CA ASN A 74 15.11 9.01 10.44
C ASN A 74 14.56 9.14 11.88
N GLY A 75 14.59 8.07 12.68
CA GLY A 75 14.09 8.08 14.06
C GLY A 75 12.57 7.91 14.21
N TYR A 76 11.82 7.92 13.10
CA TYR A 76 10.36 7.80 13.12
C TYR A 76 9.92 6.39 13.48
N LYS A 77 8.92 6.28 14.37
CA LYS A 77 8.40 4.99 14.81
C LYS A 77 7.26 4.52 13.89
N PHE A 78 7.48 3.40 13.22
CA PHE A 78 6.46 2.68 12.48
C PHE A 78 5.95 1.45 13.22
N VAL A 79 4.67 1.14 13.03
CA VAL A 79 4.02 -0.09 13.47
C VAL A 79 3.46 -0.80 12.25
N ARG A 80 3.70 -2.11 12.13
CA ARG A 80 3.20 -2.94 11.03
C ARG A 80 1.82 -3.52 11.35
N GLN A 81 0.94 -3.66 10.36
CA GLN A 81 -0.40 -4.28 10.44
C GLN A 81 -1.24 -3.67 11.58
N PHE A 82 -1.38 -2.35 11.57
CA PHE A 82 -2.03 -1.61 12.65
C PHE A 82 -3.53 -1.40 12.38
N PRO A 83 -4.43 -1.70 13.34
CA PRO A 83 -5.86 -1.47 13.18
C PRO A 83 -6.20 0.03 13.26
N ILE A 84 -6.97 0.53 12.29
CA ILE A 84 -7.55 1.88 12.26
C ILE A 84 -9.05 1.69 11.97
N GLY A 85 -9.86 1.74 13.03
CA GLY A 85 -11.28 1.40 12.95
C GLY A 85 -11.49 -0.02 12.40
N PRO A 86 -12.31 -0.21 11.36
CA PRO A 86 -12.57 -1.53 10.79
C PRO A 86 -11.46 -2.01 9.82
N TYR A 87 -10.45 -1.19 9.54
CA TYR A 87 -9.41 -1.46 8.56
C TYR A 87 -8.05 -1.72 9.22
N TYR A 88 -7.15 -2.36 8.49
CA TYR A 88 -5.75 -2.52 8.88
C TYR A 88 -4.86 -1.79 7.88
N ALA A 89 -3.92 -1.01 8.39
CA ALA A 89 -2.85 -0.38 7.61
C ALA A 89 -1.61 -1.28 7.62
N ASP A 90 -0.94 -1.42 6.47
CA ASP A 90 0.31 -2.20 6.38
C ASP A 90 1.38 -1.61 7.29
N PHE A 91 1.58 -0.30 7.25
CA PHE A 91 2.47 0.44 8.14
C PHE A 91 1.86 1.76 8.58
N VAL A 92 2.12 2.15 9.82
CA VAL A 92 1.68 3.45 10.34
C VAL A 92 2.75 4.14 11.19
N CYS A 93 3.01 5.42 10.89
CA CYS A 93 3.67 6.32 11.82
C CYS A 93 2.61 7.11 12.58
N ARG A 94 2.31 6.69 13.81
CA ARG A 94 1.22 7.27 14.63
C ARG A 94 1.47 8.73 15.01
N GLU A 95 2.72 9.07 15.29
CA GLU A 95 3.13 10.43 15.69
C GLU A 95 2.90 11.45 14.56
N ARG A 96 3.14 11.02 13.31
CA ARG A 96 2.91 11.86 12.13
C ARG A 96 1.57 11.64 11.48
N LYS A 97 0.77 10.67 11.94
CA LYS A 97 -0.49 10.28 11.29
C LYS A 97 -0.30 9.98 9.80
N LEU A 98 0.73 9.18 9.49
CA LEU A 98 0.99 8.70 8.12
C LEU A 98 0.77 7.19 8.06
N VAL A 99 -0.06 6.75 7.12
CA VAL A 99 -0.22 5.36 6.70
C VAL A 99 0.60 5.13 5.43
N VAL A 100 1.32 4.01 5.38
CA VAL A 100 2.04 3.55 4.19
C VAL A 100 1.53 2.16 3.82
N GLU A 101 1.03 2.00 2.59
CA GLU A 101 0.49 0.77 2.03
C GLU A 101 1.37 0.26 0.89
N VAL A 102 1.47 -1.06 0.76
CA VAL A 102 2.23 -1.72 -0.30
C VAL A 102 1.25 -2.52 -1.16
N ASP A 103 1.04 -2.08 -2.41
CA ASP A 103 0.03 -2.64 -3.30
C ASP A 103 0.64 -3.42 -4.47
N GLY A 104 0.07 -4.59 -4.74
CA GLY A 104 0.40 -5.44 -5.88
C GLY A 104 -0.55 -5.32 -7.07
N SER A 105 -1.62 -4.55 -6.97
CA SER A 105 -2.74 -4.57 -7.93
C SER A 105 -2.86 -3.30 -8.75
N GLN A 106 -2.79 -3.44 -10.09
CA GLN A 106 -2.97 -2.33 -11.05
C GLN A 106 -4.43 -1.89 -11.25
N HIS A 107 -5.32 -2.25 -10.34
CA HIS A 107 -6.75 -2.09 -10.55
C HIS A 107 -7.40 -1.22 -9.49
N ALA A 108 -7.41 0.07 -9.82
CA ALA A 108 -8.58 0.95 -9.85
C ALA A 108 -9.58 0.78 -8.70
N GLU A 109 -9.50 1.69 -7.74
CA GLU A 109 -10.62 2.31 -7.02
C GLU A 109 -11.89 1.44 -6.92
N ASN A 110 -11.80 0.31 -6.23
CA ASN A 110 -13.02 -0.30 -5.78
C ASN A 110 -13.64 0.63 -4.72
N GLU A 111 -14.97 0.66 -4.63
CA GLU A 111 -15.68 1.48 -3.65
C GLU A 111 -15.20 1.17 -2.21
N TYR A 112 -14.77 -0.07 -1.97
CA TYR A 112 -14.12 -0.48 -0.73
C TYR A 112 -12.85 0.32 -0.43
N ASP A 113 -11.92 0.45 -1.38
CA ASP A 113 -10.65 1.16 -1.18
C ASP A 113 -10.90 2.66 -0.98
N ARG A 114 -11.84 3.24 -1.75
CA ARG A 114 -12.25 4.63 -1.54
C ARG A 114 -12.84 4.87 -0.16
N ARG A 115 -13.71 3.97 0.32
CA ARG A 115 -14.29 4.06 1.68
C ARG A 115 -13.21 3.89 2.76
N ARG A 116 -12.26 2.98 2.54
CA ARG A 116 -11.12 2.76 3.44
C ARG A 116 -10.24 4.00 3.54
N ASP A 117 -9.84 4.57 2.41
CA ASP A 117 -8.96 5.75 2.39
C ASP A 117 -9.70 6.96 2.95
N ALA A 118 -10.98 7.17 2.60
CA ALA A 118 -11.81 8.23 3.19
C ALA A 118 -11.95 8.07 4.72
N PHE A 119 -12.13 6.85 5.21
CA PHE A 119 -12.18 6.58 6.65
C PHE A 119 -10.86 6.94 7.34
N MET A 120 -9.73 6.48 6.81
CA MET A 120 -8.40 6.79 7.37
C MET A 120 -8.12 8.29 7.37
N ASN A 121 -8.46 8.98 6.27
CA ASN A 121 -8.36 10.43 6.15
C ASN A 121 -9.24 11.15 7.20
N ASN A 122 -10.46 10.67 7.44
CA ASN A 122 -11.35 11.22 8.47
C ASN A 122 -10.79 11.02 9.90
N GLU A 123 -10.09 9.91 10.15
CA GLU A 123 -9.34 9.64 11.39
C GLU A 123 -8.04 10.47 11.51
N GLY A 124 -7.80 11.35 10.54
CA GLY A 124 -6.69 12.31 10.49
C GLY A 124 -5.39 11.72 9.96
N TYR A 125 -5.42 10.54 9.33
CA TYR A 125 -4.24 9.94 8.71
C TYR A 125 -4.12 10.34 7.24
N ALA A 126 -2.94 10.79 6.81
CA ALA A 126 -2.59 10.78 5.40
C ALA A 126 -2.26 9.33 4.96
N VAL A 127 -2.60 8.97 3.73
CA VAL A 127 -2.38 7.62 3.19
C VAL A 127 -1.46 7.69 1.98
N MET A 128 -0.37 6.93 2.03
CA MET A 128 0.62 6.81 0.96
C MET A 128 0.72 5.36 0.48
N ARG A 129 0.55 5.13 -0.81
CA ARG A 129 0.57 3.79 -1.42
C ARG A 129 1.69 3.67 -2.45
N PHE A 130 2.48 2.61 -2.33
CA PHE A 130 3.55 2.27 -3.27
C PHE A 130 3.28 0.93 -3.95
N TRP A 131 3.76 0.77 -5.18
CA TRP A 131 3.71 -0.52 -5.86
C TRP A 131 4.79 -1.45 -5.34
N ASN A 132 4.46 -2.75 -5.27
CA ASN A 132 5.43 -3.80 -4.92
C ASN A 132 6.73 -3.69 -5.72
N VAL A 133 6.61 -3.46 -7.04
CA VAL A 133 7.75 -3.39 -7.94
C VAL A 133 8.69 -2.24 -7.59
N ASP A 134 8.17 -1.11 -7.11
CA ASP A 134 8.98 0.04 -6.73
C ASP A 134 9.59 -0.14 -5.35
N VAL A 135 8.87 -0.75 -4.40
CA VAL A 135 9.45 -1.14 -3.11
C VAL A 135 10.60 -2.13 -3.29
N LEU A 136 10.46 -3.08 -4.21
CA LEU A 136 11.49 -4.08 -4.49
C LEU A 136 12.68 -3.50 -5.28
N ASN A 137 12.44 -2.68 -6.29
CA ASN A 137 13.48 -2.25 -7.24
C ASN A 137 14.02 -0.84 -7.02
N LYS A 138 13.27 0.03 -6.32
CA LYS A 138 13.57 1.45 -6.11
C LYS A 138 13.42 1.86 -4.64
N SER A 139 13.81 0.98 -3.71
CA SER A 139 13.59 1.17 -2.26
C SER A 139 14.08 2.51 -1.72
N ASN A 140 15.22 3.04 -2.20
CA ASN A 140 15.73 4.33 -1.74
C ASN A 140 14.77 5.49 -2.06
N ALA A 141 14.24 5.54 -3.29
CA ALA A 141 13.28 6.56 -3.69
C ALA A 141 11.97 6.48 -2.90
N VAL A 142 11.51 5.26 -2.59
CA VAL A 142 10.36 5.02 -1.71
C VAL A 142 10.61 5.60 -0.32
N LEU A 143 11.76 5.29 0.30
CA LEU A 143 12.10 5.78 1.63
C LEU A 143 12.27 7.31 1.68
N GLU A 144 12.91 7.90 0.67
CA GLU A 144 13.05 9.35 0.54
C GLU A 144 11.69 10.05 0.46
N THR A 145 10.75 9.47 -0.28
CA THR A 145 9.37 9.95 -0.41
C THR A 145 8.63 9.87 0.92
N ILE A 146 8.75 8.75 1.64
CA ILE A 146 8.17 8.59 2.98
C ILE A 146 8.72 9.65 3.93
N VAL A 147 10.04 9.88 3.93
CA VAL A 147 10.68 10.93 4.76
C VAL A 147 10.16 12.32 4.37
N ALA A 148 10.02 12.61 3.07
CA ALA A 148 9.45 13.87 2.61
C ALA A 148 8.02 14.10 3.14
N ALA A 149 7.18 13.05 3.14
CA ALA A 149 5.88 13.12 3.79
C ALA A 149 6.01 13.38 5.29
N LEU A 150 6.78 12.58 6.02
CA LEU A 150 6.91 12.71 7.48
C LEU A 150 7.40 14.11 7.92
N ASP A 151 8.24 14.74 7.10
CA ASP A 151 8.75 16.09 7.32
C ASP A 151 7.78 17.21 6.89
N GLY A 152 6.60 16.87 6.36
CA GLY A 152 5.60 17.84 5.89
C GLY A 152 5.99 18.54 4.58
N ARG A 153 6.90 17.93 3.80
CA ARG A 153 7.35 18.44 2.51
C ARG A 153 6.42 18.03 1.36
N LEU A 154 5.53 17.05 1.57
CA LEU A 154 4.43 16.76 0.66
C LEU A 154 3.17 17.48 1.15
N ARG A 155 2.62 18.36 0.30
CA ARG A 155 1.52 19.27 0.64
C ARG A 155 0.34 19.19 -0.31
N GLU A 156 0.43 18.36 -1.36
CA GLU A 156 -0.62 18.19 -2.37
C GLU A 156 -0.95 16.69 -2.59
N GLU A 157 -2.24 16.38 -2.71
CA GLU A 157 -2.75 15.07 -3.09
C GLU A 157 -2.17 14.77 -4.46
N THR A 158 -1.49 13.63 -4.57
CA THR A 158 -0.70 13.31 -5.74
C THR A 158 -0.97 11.88 -6.14
N ALA A 159 -1.42 11.68 -7.38
CA ALA A 159 -1.45 10.40 -8.03
C ALA A 159 -0.39 10.41 -9.14
N ALA A 160 0.71 9.71 -8.91
CA ALA A 160 1.73 9.41 -9.89
C ALA A 160 1.62 7.95 -10.32
N ASN A 161 2.31 7.56 -11.39
CA ASN A 161 2.30 6.19 -11.88
C ASN A 161 2.74 5.17 -10.82
N ASP A 162 3.60 5.59 -9.88
CA ASP A 162 4.25 4.77 -8.88
C ASP A 162 3.85 5.10 -7.42
N LEU A 163 2.97 6.08 -7.22
CA LEU A 163 2.62 6.60 -5.90
C LEU A 163 1.21 7.16 -5.90
N ILE A 164 0.44 6.81 -4.87
CA ILE A 164 -0.78 7.54 -4.52
C ILE A 164 -0.61 8.12 -3.13
N PHE A 165 -0.80 9.43 -3.01
CA PHE A 165 -0.81 10.14 -1.75
C PHE A 165 -2.15 10.87 -1.59
N THR A 166 -2.91 10.49 -0.57
CA THR A 166 -4.21 11.11 -0.24
C THR A 166 -4.17 11.70 1.17
N GLY A 167 -4.84 12.85 1.32
CA GLY A 167 -4.89 13.59 2.57
C GLY A 167 -3.67 14.47 2.83
N TYR A 168 -3.77 15.30 3.87
CA TYR A 168 -2.73 16.22 4.31
C TYR A 168 -2.51 16.11 5.81
N PHE A 169 -1.26 16.38 6.22
CA PHE A 169 -0.97 16.63 7.62
C PHE A 169 -1.74 17.88 8.04
N ARG A 170 -2.78 17.72 8.87
CA ARG A 170 -3.39 18.85 9.58
C ARG A 170 -2.27 19.54 10.34
N GLY A 171 -1.96 20.79 9.95
CA GLY A 171 -0.91 21.58 10.56
C GLY A 171 -1.08 21.57 12.07
N LYS A 172 0.04 21.43 12.80
CA LYS A 172 0.04 21.71 14.23
C LYS A 172 -0.39 23.18 14.39
N SER A 173 -1.60 23.40 14.91
CA SER A 173 -1.96 24.67 15.54
C SER A 173 -1.02 24.93 16.71
#